data_AF-A0A8T1Q4W0-F1
#
_entry.id   AF-A0A8T1Q4W0-F1
#
_cell.length_a   1.000
_cell.length_b   1.000
_cell.length_c   1.000
_cell.angle_alpha   90.00
_cell.angle_beta   90.00
_cell.angle_gamma   90.00
#
_symmetry.space_group_name_H-M   'P 1'
#
loop_
_entity.id
_entity.type
_entity.pdbx_description
1 polymer ?
#
loop_
_entity_poly.entity_id
_entity_poly.type
_entity_poly.pdbx_seq_one_letter_code
_entity_poly.pdbx_strand_id
1 'polypeptide(L)'
;MIDKMETMLEESEEQLLNQEFCKKIAKKFNRSSGRAGKPIVKWTEVHSWFQNRQKDAPKNMHVLPKVSPSNGTNAISQVPKEDGSKAGARIPDLSDLEFEARSSKDGAWYDVDIFIGHRFLGTGEVEVRVRFVGFGAEEDEWVNVKKSVRQRSIPLDHSECHKVKEGDLVLCFQERRDCLIYYDAHVLEIQRRLHDIRGCRCLFLIRYDHDNTEERVRLRRLCGVRC
;
A
#
# COMPACT_ATOMS: atom_id res chain seq x y z
N MET A 1 -2.04 0.63 -15.46
CA MET A 1 -1.95 -0.53 -14.53
C MET A 1 -0.69 -1.33 -14.79
N ILE A 2 -0.51 -1.75 -16.04
CA ILE A 2 0.69 -2.45 -16.53
C ILE A 2 1.93 -1.62 -16.21
N ASP A 3 1.96 -0.38 -16.69
CA ASP A 3 2.87 0.72 -16.38
C ASP A 3 3.29 0.84 -14.90
N LYS A 4 2.38 1.07 -13.93
CA LYS A 4 2.75 1.06 -12.49
C LYS A 4 3.34 -0.28 -12.01
N MET A 5 3.05 -1.41 -12.66
CA MET A 5 3.66 -2.72 -12.36
C MET A 5 4.98 -2.96 -13.10
N GLU A 6 5.26 -2.24 -14.19
CA GLU A 6 6.53 -2.27 -14.93
C GLU A 6 7.62 -1.46 -14.23
N THR A 7 7.32 -0.27 -13.70
CA THR A 7 8.31 0.51 -12.94
C THR A 7 8.77 -0.23 -11.67
N MET A 8 7.85 -0.92 -10.98
CA MET A 8 8.19 -1.80 -9.83
C MET A 8 8.92 -3.10 -10.23
N LEU A 9 9.13 -3.33 -11.53
CA LEU A 9 9.79 -4.49 -12.12
C LEU A 9 11.25 -4.15 -12.44
N GLU A 10 11.46 -2.97 -13.03
CA GLU A 10 12.76 -2.36 -13.30
C GLU A 10 13.55 -2.09 -11.99
N GLU A 11 12.85 -1.81 -10.88
CA GLU A 11 13.42 -1.74 -9.53
C GLU A 11 13.97 -3.10 -8.99
N SER A 12 13.77 -4.23 -9.69
CA SER A 12 14.10 -5.57 -9.20
C SER A 12 14.81 -6.45 -10.23
N GLU A 13 16.13 -6.29 -10.34
CA GLU A 13 16.97 -7.13 -11.20
C GLU A 13 16.90 -8.63 -10.84
N GLU A 14 16.62 -9.45 -11.86
CA GLU A 14 16.82 -10.91 -11.98
C GLU A 14 16.48 -11.85 -10.79
N GLN A 15 15.62 -11.44 -9.85
CA GLN A 15 15.12 -12.37 -8.84
C GLN A 15 13.99 -13.24 -9.40
N LEU A 16 14.25 -14.56 -9.42
CA LEU A 16 13.29 -15.61 -9.80
C LEU A 16 11.91 -15.38 -9.16
N LEU A 17 10.84 -15.74 -9.89
CA LEU A 17 9.43 -15.52 -9.56
C LEU A 17 8.91 -16.36 -8.36
N ASN A 18 9.56 -16.19 -7.22
CA ASN A 18 9.18 -16.77 -5.95
C ASN A 18 7.84 -16.19 -5.49
N GLN A 19 7.08 -17.01 -4.76
CA GLN A 19 5.84 -16.63 -4.11
C GLN A 19 6.01 -15.40 -3.21
N GLU A 20 7.18 -15.25 -2.57
CA GLU A 20 7.50 -14.12 -1.69
C GLU A 20 7.66 -12.80 -2.45
N PHE A 21 8.30 -12.82 -3.62
CA PHE A 21 8.41 -11.65 -4.50
C PHE A 21 7.02 -11.21 -4.97
N CYS A 22 6.19 -12.15 -5.45
CA CYS A 22 4.81 -11.87 -5.85
C CYS A 22 3.96 -11.34 -4.68
N LYS A 23 4.21 -11.81 -3.43
CA LYS A 23 3.61 -11.25 -2.21
C LYS A 23 4.12 -9.85 -1.87
N LYS A 24 5.40 -9.51 -2.13
CA LYS A 24 5.92 -8.13 -1.96
C LYS A 24 5.26 -7.19 -2.96
N ILE A 25 5.27 -7.53 -4.25
CA ILE A 25 4.65 -6.71 -5.31
C ILE A 25 3.15 -6.52 -5.07
N ALA A 26 2.41 -7.58 -4.72
CA ALA A 26 1.00 -7.45 -4.34
C ALA A 26 0.79 -6.55 -3.10
N LYS A 27 1.70 -6.57 -2.11
CA LYS A 27 1.64 -5.66 -0.96
C LYS A 27 1.95 -4.21 -1.35
N LYS A 28 2.95 -3.94 -2.20
CA LYS A 28 3.25 -2.58 -2.72
C LYS A 28 2.06 -2.06 -3.53
N PHE A 29 1.56 -2.83 -4.50
CA PHE A 29 0.42 -2.45 -5.36
C PHE A 29 -0.92 -2.25 -4.62
N ASN A 30 -1.21 -2.98 -3.54
CA ASN A 30 -2.42 -2.74 -2.74
C ASN A 30 -2.31 -1.54 -1.80
N ARG A 31 -1.09 -1.04 -1.53
CA ARG A 31 -0.89 0.27 -0.91
C ARG A 31 -0.92 1.40 -1.94
N SER A 32 -0.68 1.15 -3.22
CA SER A 32 -0.35 2.20 -4.20
C SER A 32 -1.41 3.29 -4.44
N SER A 33 -0.94 4.50 -4.75
CA SER A 33 -1.78 5.70 -4.88
C SER A 33 -2.84 5.57 -5.98
N GLY A 34 -4.07 6.02 -5.68
CA GLY A 34 -5.23 5.91 -6.57
C GLY A 34 -5.92 4.53 -6.54
N ARG A 35 -5.56 3.63 -5.61
CA ARG A 35 -6.18 2.29 -5.46
C ARG A 35 -7.48 2.28 -4.64
N ALA A 36 -7.90 3.43 -4.12
CA ALA A 36 -9.14 3.64 -3.39
C ALA A 36 -10.34 2.92 -4.08
N GLY A 37 -11.01 2.04 -3.35
CA GLY A 37 -12.22 1.34 -3.80
C GLY A 37 -12.01 0.25 -4.86
N LYS A 38 -10.77 -0.01 -5.29
CA LYS A 38 -10.47 -1.08 -6.25
C LYS A 38 -10.34 -2.43 -5.54
N PRO A 39 -10.71 -3.56 -6.18
CA PRO A 39 -10.53 -4.89 -5.59
C PRO A 39 -9.07 -5.18 -5.22
N ILE A 40 -8.85 -5.88 -4.10
CA ILE A 40 -7.52 -6.30 -3.66
C ILE A 40 -6.88 -7.22 -4.70
N VAL A 41 -5.62 -6.95 -5.08
CA VAL A 41 -4.85 -7.79 -6.00
C VAL A 41 -4.07 -8.83 -5.22
N LYS A 42 -4.30 -10.12 -5.50
CA LYS A 42 -3.64 -11.23 -4.84
C LYS A 42 -2.28 -11.50 -5.47
N TRP A 43 -1.35 -12.06 -4.69
CA TRP A 43 -0.04 -12.49 -5.20
C TRP A 43 -0.15 -13.48 -6.37
N THR A 44 -1.23 -14.27 -6.43
CA THR A 44 -1.55 -15.19 -7.52
C THR A 44 -1.85 -14.45 -8.83
N GLU A 45 -2.54 -13.32 -8.77
CA GLU A 45 -2.89 -12.52 -9.97
C GLU A 45 -1.63 -11.82 -10.51
N VAL A 46 -0.77 -11.31 -9.62
CA VAL A 46 0.57 -10.82 -9.96
C VAL A 46 1.40 -11.93 -10.62
N HIS A 47 1.45 -13.12 -10.02
CA HIS A 47 2.19 -14.26 -10.56
C HIS A 47 1.67 -14.71 -11.94
N SER A 48 0.35 -14.78 -12.14
CA SER A 48 -0.25 -15.10 -13.45
C SER A 48 0.04 -14.04 -14.52
N TRP A 49 0.08 -12.75 -14.14
CA TRP A 49 0.50 -11.66 -15.04
C TRP A 49 1.96 -11.81 -15.48
N PHE A 50 2.87 -12.07 -14.55
CA PHE A 50 4.28 -12.39 -14.84
C PHE A 50 4.44 -13.64 -15.72
N GLN A 51 3.66 -14.69 -15.46
CA GLN A 51 3.70 -15.93 -16.26
C GLN A 51 3.18 -15.73 -17.68
N ASN A 52 2.26 -14.81 -17.92
CA ASN A 52 1.78 -14.53 -19.27
C ASN A 52 2.80 -13.67 -20.05
N ARG A 53 3.36 -12.62 -19.44
CA ARG A 53 4.40 -11.80 -20.09
C ARG A 53 5.64 -12.58 -20.55
N GLN A 54 6.03 -13.64 -19.83
CA GLN A 54 7.13 -14.53 -20.28
C GLN A 54 6.75 -15.45 -21.46
N LYS A 55 5.44 -15.71 -21.70
CA LYS A 55 4.96 -16.44 -22.88
C LYS A 55 4.86 -15.52 -24.09
N ASP A 56 4.54 -14.25 -23.86
CA ASP A 56 4.42 -13.20 -24.87
C ASP A 56 5.80 -12.65 -25.31
N ALA A 57 6.87 -12.99 -24.59
CA ALA A 57 8.24 -12.66 -24.96
C ALA A 57 8.72 -13.49 -26.19
N PRO A 58 9.33 -12.87 -27.21
CA PRO A 58 9.70 -13.55 -28.45
C PRO A 58 10.84 -14.58 -28.23
N LYS A 59 10.52 -15.86 -28.48
CA LYS A 59 11.43 -17.00 -28.30
C LYS A 59 12.49 -17.14 -29.41
N ASN A 60 13.48 -16.25 -29.44
CA ASN A 60 14.68 -16.45 -30.26
C ASN A 60 15.71 -17.31 -29.50
N MET A 61 15.62 -18.63 -29.65
CA MET A 61 16.73 -19.53 -29.35
C MET A 61 17.81 -19.43 -30.44
N HIS A 62 19.04 -19.12 -30.04
CA HIS A 62 20.25 -19.64 -30.70
C HIS A 62 21.27 -20.06 -29.64
N VAL A 63 22.14 -21.02 -29.99
CA VAL A 63 22.73 -21.96 -29.02
C VAL A 63 24.23 -22.18 -29.27
N LEU A 64 25.03 -22.06 -28.20
CA LEU A 64 26.46 -22.46 -28.07
C LEU A 64 27.48 -21.70 -28.98
N PRO A 65 28.81 -21.83 -28.75
CA PRO A 65 29.50 -22.61 -27.70
C PRO A 65 30.45 -21.83 -26.76
N LYS A 66 30.93 -22.57 -25.76
CA LYS A 66 31.83 -22.19 -24.65
C LYS A 66 33.27 -22.60 -24.96
N VAL A 67 34.30 -21.83 -24.55
CA VAL A 67 35.66 -22.29 -24.19
C VAL A 67 36.51 -21.12 -23.61
N SER A 68 37.59 -21.43 -22.90
CA SER A 68 38.57 -20.52 -22.24
C SER A 68 39.97 -21.19 -22.30
N PRO A 69 41.09 -20.70 -21.69
CA PRO A 69 41.37 -19.45 -20.95
C PRO A 69 42.73 -18.78 -21.36
N SER A 70 43.22 -17.79 -20.59
CA SER A 70 44.61 -17.72 -20.02
C SER A 70 45.17 -16.27 -19.85
N ASN A 71 45.77 -16.01 -18.66
CA ASN A 71 46.85 -15.05 -18.26
C ASN A 71 46.96 -13.62 -18.84
N GLY A 72 47.31 -12.58 -18.07
CA GLY A 72 47.56 -12.48 -16.61
C GLY A 72 48.39 -11.23 -16.20
N THR A 73 48.50 -10.95 -14.88
CA THR A 73 49.34 -9.89 -14.20
C THR A 73 49.01 -8.41 -14.54
N ASN A 74 49.11 -7.36 -13.70
CA ASN A 74 49.41 -7.11 -12.27
C ASN A 74 49.04 -5.60 -11.97
N ALA A 75 49.02 -4.98 -10.78
CA ALA A 75 49.35 -5.36 -9.39
C ALA A 75 48.52 -4.57 -8.33
N ILE A 76 48.21 -5.22 -7.18
CA ILE A 76 48.44 -4.81 -5.78
C ILE A 76 48.51 -3.31 -5.40
N SER A 77 47.62 -2.87 -4.48
CA SER A 77 47.91 -2.11 -3.23
C SER A 77 46.60 -1.88 -2.43
N GLN A 78 46.27 -2.76 -1.49
CA GLN A 78 46.45 -2.62 -0.02
C GLN A 78 45.34 -1.84 0.70
N VAL A 79 45.01 -2.30 1.92
CA VAL A 79 43.88 -1.86 2.77
C VAL A 79 44.45 -1.22 4.07
N PRO A 80 43.63 -0.54 4.87
CA PRO A 80 43.22 -1.19 6.13
C PRO A 80 41.71 -1.19 6.37
N LYS A 81 41.22 -2.24 7.04
CA LYS A 81 39.94 -2.20 7.75
C LYS A 81 40.23 -1.78 9.20
N GLU A 82 39.35 -1.01 9.80
CA GLU A 82 39.12 -1.07 11.25
C GLU A 82 37.63 -1.29 11.53
N ASP A 83 37.37 -1.91 12.68
CA ASP A 83 36.04 -2.28 13.15
C ASP A 83 35.41 -1.11 13.95
N GLY A 84 34.09 -1.00 13.90
CA GLY A 84 33.35 0.17 14.37
C GLY A 84 31.88 -0.13 14.63
N SER A 85 31.58 -1.30 15.18
CA SER A 85 30.21 -1.77 15.43
C SER A 85 29.34 -0.74 16.16
N LYS A 86 28.44 -0.12 15.40
CA LYS A 86 27.21 0.47 15.92
C LYS A 86 26.06 -0.15 15.14
N ALA A 87 25.05 -0.63 15.87
CA ALA A 87 23.83 -1.17 15.28
C ALA A 87 23.05 -0.04 14.61
N GLY A 88 23.39 0.25 13.35
CA GLY A 88 22.57 1.08 12.48
C GLY A 88 21.21 0.42 12.34
N ALA A 89 20.22 0.95 13.06
CA ALA A 89 18.83 0.61 12.82
C ALA A 89 18.58 0.83 11.33
N ARG A 90 18.26 -0.25 10.60
CA ARG A 90 17.94 -0.15 9.18
C ARG A 90 16.77 0.80 9.06
N ILE A 91 17.02 2.01 8.55
CA ILE A 91 15.97 2.96 8.23
C ILE A 91 14.99 2.19 7.35
N PRO A 92 13.71 2.02 7.77
CA PRO A 92 12.74 1.31 6.95
C PRO A 92 12.70 1.98 5.58
N ASP A 93 12.57 1.19 4.51
CA ASP A 93 12.49 1.74 3.16
C ASP A 93 11.28 2.67 3.06
N LEU A 94 11.53 3.97 3.13
CA LEU A 94 10.48 4.99 3.23
C LEU A 94 9.72 5.12 1.90
N SER A 95 10.26 4.60 0.79
CA SER A 95 9.55 4.52 -0.50
C SER A 95 8.38 3.51 -0.48
N ASP A 96 8.36 2.59 0.49
CA ASP A 96 7.32 1.57 0.67
C ASP A 96 6.15 2.06 1.56
N LEU A 97 6.18 3.33 1.99
CA LEU A 97 5.22 3.99 2.88
C LEU A 97 4.33 5.01 2.14
N GLU A 98 3.11 4.61 1.78
CA GLU A 98 2.06 5.57 1.40
C GLU A 98 1.23 6.04 2.60
N PHE A 99 0.71 7.26 2.49
CA PHE A 99 -0.03 7.94 3.54
C PHE A 99 -1.43 8.32 3.06
N GLU A 100 -2.36 8.36 4.01
CA GLU A 100 -3.66 9.00 3.85
C GLU A 100 -3.79 10.14 4.86
N ALA A 101 -4.48 11.20 4.47
CA ALA A 101 -4.74 12.35 5.31
C ALA A 101 -6.23 12.73 5.31
N ARG A 102 -6.71 13.24 6.43
CA ARG A 102 -8.12 13.59 6.63
C ARG A 102 -8.35 15.05 6.29
N SER A 103 -9.22 15.32 5.32
CA SER A 103 -9.61 16.67 4.94
C SER A 103 -10.37 17.36 6.09
N SER A 104 -10.14 18.66 6.21
CA SER A 104 -10.87 19.58 7.08
C SER A 104 -12.23 20.00 6.52
N LYS A 105 -12.48 19.77 5.22
CA LYS A 105 -13.68 20.24 4.50
C LYS A 105 -14.90 19.34 4.74
N ASP A 106 -14.69 18.03 4.78
CA ASP A 106 -15.75 17.01 4.91
C ASP A 106 -15.47 15.92 5.96
N GLY A 107 -14.25 15.88 6.53
CA GLY A 107 -13.83 14.86 7.50
C GLY A 107 -13.46 13.51 6.89
N ALA A 108 -13.38 13.39 5.56
CA ALA A 108 -13.02 12.17 4.86
C ALA A 108 -11.50 11.99 4.72
N TRP A 109 -11.07 10.74 4.56
CA TRP A 109 -9.68 10.36 4.32
C TRP A 109 -9.39 10.23 2.82
N TYR A 110 -8.26 10.79 2.39
CA TYR A 110 -7.79 10.80 1.02
C TYR A 110 -6.33 10.36 0.93
N ASP A 111 -5.97 9.66 -0.15
CA ASP A 111 -4.58 9.36 -0.50
C ASP A 111 -3.77 10.66 -0.59
N VAL A 112 -2.63 10.74 0.09
CA VAL A 112 -1.67 11.84 -0.10
C VAL A 112 -0.81 11.56 -1.33
N ASP A 113 -0.74 12.53 -2.22
CA ASP A 113 0.14 12.51 -3.41
C ASP A 113 1.54 13.04 -3.05
N ILE A 114 1.59 14.20 -2.39
CA ILE A 114 2.84 14.83 -1.96
C ILE A 114 2.66 15.69 -0.70
N PHE A 115 3.65 15.64 0.19
CA PHE A 115 3.83 16.60 1.29
C PHE A 115 4.62 17.81 0.79
N ILE A 116 3.99 18.97 0.74
CA ILE A 116 4.53 20.21 0.15
C ILE A 116 5.40 20.99 1.16
N GLY A 117 5.09 20.87 2.45
CA GLY A 117 5.81 21.58 3.50
C GLY A 117 5.24 21.29 4.89
N HIS A 118 5.82 21.92 5.91
CA HIS A 118 5.38 21.81 7.30
C HIS A 118 5.37 23.17 8.01
N ARG A 119 4.60 23.29 9.09
CA ARG A 119 4.59 24.46 9.99
C ARG A 119 4.43 24.03 11.45
N PHE A 120 5.01 24.81 12.35
CA PHE A 120 4.81 24.70 13.78
C PHE A 120 3.81 25.77 14.22
N LEU A 121 2.80 25.38 14.97
CA LEU A 121 1.84 26.31 15.59
C LEU A 121 2.36 26.77 16.96
N GLY A 122 1.92 27.95 17.41
CA GLY A 122 2.25 28.47 18.75
C GLY A 122 1.76 27.57 19.92
N THR A 123 0.90 26.60 19.64
CA THR A 123 0.45 25.55 20.56
C THR A 123 1.45 24.38 20.71
N GLY A 124 2.54 24.37 19.93
CA GLY A 124 3.47 23.22 19.84
C GLY A 124 2.96 22.09 18.94
N GLU A 125 1.82 22.26 18.27
CA GLU A 125 1.34 21.32 17.27
C GLU A 125 2.07 21.50 15.93
N VAL A 126 2.17 20.39 15.17
CA VAL A 126 2.80 20.36 13.84
C VAL A 126 1.74 20.04 12.80
N GLU A 127 1.74 20.83 11.73
CA GLU A 127 0.90 20.62 10.56
C GLU A 127 1.76 20.48 9.31
N VAL A 128 1.29 19.68 8.37
CA VAL A 128 1.89 19.51 7.03
C VAL A 128 0.90 20.00 5.98
N ARG A 129 1.42 20.59 4.90
CA ARG A 129 0.62 20.89 3.72
C ARG A 129 0.64 19.70 2.78
N VAL A 130 -0.52 19.14 2.48
CA VAL A 130 -0.69 17.95 1.62
C VAL A 130 -1.39 18.32 0.31
N ARG A 131 -0.98 17.66 -0.77
CA ARG A 131 -1.83 17.48 -1.96
C ARG A 131 -2.45 16.09 -1.92
N PHE A 132 -3.72 16.01 -2.29
CA PHE A 132 -4.44 14.75 -2.40
C PHE A 132 -4.39 14.20 -3.83
N VAL A 133 -4.38 12.87 -3.98
CA VAL A 133 -4.31 12.21 -5.29
C VAL A 133 -5.55 12.57 -6.13
N GLY A 134 -5.31 13.18 -7.30
CA GLY A 134 -6.36 13.60 -8.23
C GLY A 134 -6.86 15.04 -8.04
N PHE A 135 -6.29 15.80 -7.10
CA PHE A 135 -6.63 17.20 -6.85
C PHE A 135 -5.45 18.12 -7.19
N GLY A 136 -5.71 19.38 -7.53
CA GLY A 136 -4.68 20.36 -7.88
C GLY A 136 -4.17 21.18 -6.68
N ALA A 137 -3.41 22.24 -6.98
CA ALA A 137 -2.76 23.09 -5.97
C ALA A 137 -3.72 24.02 -5.23
N GLU A 138 -4.87 24.28 -5.84
CA GLU A 138 -6.00 25.01 -5.29
C GLU A 138 -6.69 24.28 -4.13
N GLU A 139 -6.57 22.96 -4.07
CA GLU A 139 -7.17 22.12 -3.03
C GLU A 139 -6.21 21.73 -1.88
N ASP A 140 -4.93 22.12 -1.96
CA ASP A 140 -3.86 21.77 -1.00
C ASP A 140 -4.19 22.20 0.45
N GLU A 141 -4.37 21.25 1.36
CA GLU A 141 -4.75 21.52 2.76
C GLU A 141 -3.59 21.49 3.75
N TRP A 142 -3.69 22.29 4.82
CA TRP A 142 -2.88 22.16 6.02
C TRP A 142 -3.55 21.21 7.01
N VAL A 143 -2.91 20.09 7.34
CA VAL A 143 -3.45 19.03 8.20
C VAL A 143 -2.52 18.72 9.38
N ASN A 144 -3.11 18.48 10.55
CA ASN A 144 -2.38 18.16 11.77
C ASN A 144 -1.77 16.76 11.74
N VAL A 145 -0.45 16.67 11.89
CA VAL A 145 0.32 15.42 11.72
C VAL A 145 -0.12 14.31 12.68
N LYS A 146 -0.55 14.65 13.91
CA LYS A 146 -0.95 13.67 14.92
C LYS A 146 -2.43 13.26 14.83
N LYS A 147 -3.28 14.07 14.19
CA LYS A 147 -4.75 13.93 14.22
C LYS A 147 -5.38 13.64 12.86
N SER A 148 -4.65 13.89 11.76
CA SER A 148 -5.21 13.86 10.40
C SER A 148 -4.21 13.36 9.34
N VAL A 149 -3.15 12.65 9.73
CA VAL A 149 -2.22 11.94 8.82
C VAL A 149 -1.90 10.58 9.39
N ARG A 150 -1.95 9.51 8.58
CA ARG A 150 -1.52 8.16 8.98
C ARG A 150 -1.00 7.35 7.80
N GLN A 151 -0.38 6.20 8.05
CA GLN A 151 -0.09 5.24 6.98
C GLN A 151 -1.41 4.75 6.37
N ARG A 152 -1.46 4.69 5.04
CA ARG A 152 -2.62 4.27 4.27
C ARG A 152 -3.23 2.95 4.75
N SER A 153 -4.55 2.95 4.93
CA SER A 153 -5.39 1.80 5.24
C SER A 153 -5.41 0.78 4.09
N ILE A 154 -5.48 -0.50 4.43
CA ILE A 154 -5.31 -1.59 3.44
C ILE A 154 -6.63 -2.36 3.24
N PRO A 155 -7.11 -2.55 2.00
CA PRO A 155 -8.29 -3.37 1.71
C PRO A 155 -8.14 -4.80 2.24
N LEU A 156 -9.19 -5.31 2.90
CA LEU A 156 -9.18 -6.64 3.52
C LEU A 156 -9.53 -7.73 2.49
N ASP A 157 -8.72 -8.79 2.39
CA ASP A 157 -9.08 -9.96 1.59
C ASP A 157 -10.27 -10.71 2.20
N HIS A 158 -11.06 -11.40 1.37
CA HIS A 158 -12.21 -12.19 1.83
C HIS A 158 -11.86 -13.26 2.89
N SER A 159 -10.64 -13.78 2.86
CA SER A 159 -10.14 -14.72 3.88
C SER A 159 -9.81 -14.03 5.21
N GLU A 160 -9.49 -12.74 5.20
CA GLU A 160 -9.03 -11.97 6.37
C GLU A 160 -10.17 -11.44 7.25
N CYS A 161 -11.43 -11.70 6.90
CA CYS A 161 -12.59 -11.23 7.66
C CYS A 161 -12.54 -11.61 9.16
N HIS A 162 -11.89 -12.72 9.50
CA HIS A 162 -11.72 -13.22 10.87
C HIS A 162 -10.84 -12.31 11.76
N LYS A 163 -10.02 -11.45 11.15
CA LYS A 163 -9.14 -10.51 11.85
C LYS A 163 -9.94 -9.42 12.53
N VAL A 164 -10.89 -8.81 11.79
CA VAL A 164 -11.78 -7.74 12.26
C VAL A 164 -12.57 -8.20 13.49
N LYS A 165 -12.58 -7.39 14.55
CA LYS A 165 -13.31 -7.55 15.81
C LYS A 165 -14.31 -6.42 16.03
N GLU A 166 -15.13 -6.56 17.05
CA GLU A 166 -15.99 -5.49 17.58
C GLU A 166 -15.12 -4.55 18.41
N GLY A 167 -15.32 -3.24 18.25
CA GLY A 167 -14.41 -2.19 18.74
C GLY A 167 -13.29 -1.80 17.78
N ASP A 168 -13.04 -2.54 16.69
CA ASP A 168 -12.00 -2.20 15.71
C ASP A 168 -12.34 -0.89 14.98
N LEU A 169 -11.34 -0.02 14.84
CA LEU A 169 -11.34 1.11 13.91
C LEU A 169 -11.10 0.61 12.48
N VAL A 170 -12.02 0.91 11.57
CA VAL A 170 -11.95 0.54 10.15
C VAL A 170 -12.22 1.76 9.28
N LEU A 171 -11.48 1.89 8.18
CA LEU A 171 -11.79 2.89 7.15
C LEU A 171 -12.85 2.28 6.22
N CYS A 172 -14.08 2.78 6.30
CA CYS A 172 -15.18 2.32 5.45
C CYS A 172 -15.43 3.32 4.32
N PHE A 173 -15.45 2.84 3.07
CA PHE A 173 -15.94 3.66 1.97
C PHE A 173 -17.46 3.69 1.91
N GLN A 174 -18.00 4.83 1.49
CA GLN A 174 -19.41 5.07 1.23
C GLN A 174 -19.57 5.44 -0.25
N GLU A 175 -20.50 4.77 -0.91
CA GLU A 175 -20.78 4.94 -2.34
C GLU A 175 -21.84 6.04 -2.50
N ARG A 176 -21.40 7.26 -2.82
CA ARG A 176 -22.26 8.37 -3.23
C ARG A 176 -22.38 8.34 -4.78
N ARG A 177 -23.35 9.07 -5.33
CA ARG A 177 -23.74 8.96 -6.76
C ARG A 177 -22.58 9.09 -7.74
N ASP A 178 -21.64 9.98 -7.45
CA ASP A 178 -20.56 10.38 -8.36
C ASP A 178 -19.16 10.21 -7.74
N CYS A 179 -19.06 9.71 -6.49
CA CYS A 179 -17.80 9.59 -5.76
C CYS A 179 -17.81 8.48 -4.68
N LEU A 180 -16.61 7.96 -4.40
CA LEU A 180 -16.35 7.09 -3.25
C LEU A 180 -15.67 7.91 -2.17
N ILE A 181 -16.31 8.07 -1.02
CA ILE A 181 -15.79 8.86 0.12
C ILE A 181 -15.41 7.89 1.25
N TYR A 182 -14.28 8.11 1.93
CA TYR A 182 -13.73 7.20 2.93
C TYR A 182 -13.80 7.83 4.30
N TYR A 183 -14.47 7.17 5.24
CA TYR A 183 -14.62 7.65 6.60
C TYR A 183 -14.15 6.61 7.61
N ASP A 184 -13.62 7.08 8.73
CA ASP A 184 -13.42 6.25 9.90
C ASP A 184 -14.77 5.83 10.49
N ALA A 185 -14.81 4.58 10.91
CA ALA A 185 -15.94 3.99 11.59
C ALA A 185 -15.48 2.90 12.56
N HIS A 186 -16.21 2.72 13.65
CA HIS A 186 -15.97 1.65 14.62
C HIS A 186 -16.95 0.49 14.40
N VAL A 187 -16.46 -0.74 14.47
CA VAL A 187 -17.28 -1.96 14.32
C VAL A 187 -18.07 -2.23 15.60
N LEU A 188 -19.40 -2.30 15.51
CA LEU A 188 -20.30 -2.52 16.63
C LEU A 188 -20.73 -3.99 16.81
N GLU A 189 -20.98 -4.71 15.70
CA GLU A 189 -21.52 -6.08 15.69
C GLU A 189 -21.01 -6.80 14.43
N ILE A 190 -20.59 -8.07 14.53
CA ILE A 190 -20.20 -8.87 13.36
C ILE A 190 -21.04 -10.13 13.20
N GLN A 191 -22.04 -10.07 12.32
CA GLN A 191 -22.77 -11.25 11.88
C GLN A 191 -21.91 -12.12 10.95
N ARG A 192 -21.22 -13.09 11.54
CA ARG A 192 -20.48 -14.13 10.83
C ARG A 192 -21.43 -15.01 10.00
N ARG A 193 -21.01 -15.38 8.79
CA ARG A 193 -21.75 -16.31 7.91
C ARG A 193 -20.79 -17.27 7.23
N LEU A 194 -21.22 -18.51 6.98
CA LEU A 194 -20.41 -19.48 6.22
C LEU A 194 -20.15 -18.97 4.79
N HIS A 195 -18.87 -19.00 4.40
CA HIS A 195 -18.41 -18.66 3.06
C HIS A 195 -17.09 -19.35 2.72
N ASP A 196 -16.70 -19.28 1.46
CA ASP A 196 -15.53 -19.95 0.88
C ASP A 196 -14.67 -18.94 0.09
N ILE A 197 -13.74 -19.46 -0.72
CA ILE A 197 -12.81 -18.67 -1.55
C ILE A 197 -13.48 -17.73 -2.58
N ARG A 198 -14.79 -17.87 -2.83
CA ARG A 198 -15.56 -17.00 -3.74
C ARG A 198 -15.88 -15.63 -3.14
N GLY A 199 -15.71 -15.43 -1.84
CA GLY A 199 -15.84 -14.11 -1.21
C GLY A 199 -16.59 -14.12 0.12
N CYS A 200 -16.29 -13.12 0.96
CA CYS A 200 -16.83 -13.00 2.32
C CYS A 200 -18.33 -12.66 2.30
N ARG A 201 -19.09 -13.36 3.15
CA ARG A 201 -20.54 -13.16 3.34
C ARG A 201 -20.92 -12.59 4.71
N CYS A 202 -19.94 -12.33 5.58
CA CYS A 202 -20.17 -11.69 6.88
C CYS A 202 -20.71 -10.27 6.68
N LEU A 203 -21.59 -9.84 7.58
CA LEU A 203 -22.03 -8.45 7.71
C LEU A 203 -21.41 -7.82 8.95
N PHE A 204 -21.09 -6.54 8.85
CA PHE A 204 -20.46 -5.74 9.90
C PHE A 204 -21.37 -4.54 10.12
N LEU A 205 -21.96 -4.41 11.32
CA LEU A 205 -22.54 -3.16 11.76
C LEU A 205 -21.38 -2.24 12.13
N ILE A 206 -21.32 -1.07 11.52
CA ILE A 206 -20.35 -0.03 11.82
C ILE A 206 -21.08 1.23 12.26
N ARG A 207 -20.46 2.06 13.11
CA ARG A 207 -20.87 3.45 13.35
C ARG A 207 -19.81 4.39 12.81
N TYR A 208 -20.21 5.35 12.00
CA TYR A 208 -19.33 6.36 11.42
C TYR A 208 -18.94 7.43 12.43
N ASP A 209 -17.65 7.78 12.48
CA ASP A 209 -17.10 8.71 13.47
C ASP A 209 -17.48 10.18 13.19
N HIS A 210 -17.87 10.51 11.96
CA HIS A 210 -18.15 11.89 11.52
C HIS A 210 -19.59 12.36 11.80
N ASP A 211 -20.57 11.45 11.75
CA ASP A 211 -22.00 11.76 11.91
C ASP A 211 -22.76 10.83 12.89
N ASN A 212 -22.08 9.83 13.47
CA ASN A 212 -22.64 8.77 14.31
C ASN A 212 -23.70 7.88 13.63
N THR A 213 -23.84 7.92 12.30
CA THR A 213 -24.76 7.02 11.59
C THR A 213 -24.27 5.58 11.61
N GLU A 214 -25.21 4.63 11.63
CA GLU A 214 -24.92 3.21 11.66
C GLU A 214 -25.30 2.53 10.34
N GLU A 215 -24.40 1.71 9.79
CA GLU A 215 -24.64 0.97 8.55
C GLU A 215 -24.19 -0.49 8.67
N ARG A 216 -24.96 -1.43 8.08
CA ARG A 216 -24.56 -2.84 7.95
C ARG A 216 -23.87 -3.09 6.60
N VAL A 217 -22.55 -3.06 6.60
CA VAL A 217 -21.71 -3.20 5.41
C VAL A 217 -21.17 -4.62 5.22
N ARG A 218 -20.64 -4.91 4.02
CA ARG A 218 -19.88 -6.13 3.71
C ARG A 218 -18.38 -5.84 3.78
N LEU A 219 -17.56 -6.84 4.12
CA LEU A 219 -16.09 -6.72 4.22
C LEU A 219 -15.43 -5.91 3.08
N ARG A 220 -15.90 -6.06 1.84
CA ARG A 220 -15.37 -5.36 0.66
C ARG A 220 -15.42 -3.81 0.73
N ARG A 221 -16.18 -3.24 1.67
CA ARG A 221 -16.24 -1.78 1.94
C ARG A 221 -15.25 -1.32 3.02
N LEU A 222 -14.60 -2.26 3.71
CA LEU A 222 -13.72 -2.01 4.85
C LEU A 222 -12.24 -2.19 4.46
N CYS A 223 -11.44 -1.19 4.78
CA CYS A 223 -10.00 -1.28 4.86
C CYS A 223 -9.58 -1.37 6.34
N GLY A 224 -8.59 -2.20 6.65
CA GLY A 224 -7.97 -2.23 7.96
C GLY A 224 -7.06 -1.02 8.15
N VAL A 225 -7.34 -0.21 9.18
CA VAL A 225 -6.45 0.86 9.64
C VAL A 225 -5.23 0.21 10.32
N ARG A 226 -4.07 0.89 10.26
CA ARG A 226 -2.85 0.47 10.96
C ARG A 226 -2.67 1.30 12.22
N CYS A 227 -2.57 0.60 13.36
CA CYS A 227 -2.07 1.11 14.63
C CYS A 227 -0.55 0.89 14.72
#